data_AF-A0A6P2M762-F1
#
_entry.id   AF-A0A6P2M762-F1
#
_cell.length_a   1.000
_cell.length_b   1.000
_cell.length_c   1.000
_cell.angle_alpha   90.00
_cell.angle_beta   90.00
_cell.angle_gamma   90.00
#
_symmetry.space_group_name_H-M   'P 1'
#
loop_
_entity.id
_entity.type
_entity.pdbx_description
1 polymer ?
#
loop_
_entity_poly.entity_id
_entity_poly.type
_entity_poly.pdbx_seq_one_letter_code
_entity_poly.pdbx_strand_id
1 'polypeptide(L)'
;MNKTRVWPSGNGKPVCMLGFDHSECSARTGIPFEKGVDDLDEYFAGMLLDDTVGPMQFMYYLNAPIKGVVVSVDSRVKTAQAVEVVKTRLGLVASDFYWVTSIE
;
A
#
# COMPACT_ATOMS: atom_id res chain seq x y z
N MET A 1 -20.97 7.20 11.95
CA MET A 1 -20.69 6.16 10.92
C MET A 1 -19.91 6.81 9.78
N ASN A 2 -18.60 6.55 9.70
CA ASN A 2 -17.72 7.11 8.67
C ASN A 2 -17.98 6.43 7.32
N LYS A 3 -18.56 7.16 6.36
CA LYS A 3 -19.05 6.64 5.07
C LYS A 3 -18.01 6.58 3.93
N THR A 4 -16.71 6.70 4.20
CA THR A 4 -15.71 6.88 3.12
C THR A 4 -14.45 6.03 3.23
N ARG A 5 -14.48 4.93 4.00
CA ARG A 5 -13.35 3.97 4.12
C ARG A 5 -13.61 2.63 3.41
N VAL A 6 -14.53 2.58 2.44
CA VAL A 6 -14.89 1.31 1.78
C VAL A 6 -14.14 1.21 0.46
N TRP A 7 -13.40 0.11 0.29
CA TRP A 7 -12.88 -0.29 -1.02
C TRP A 7 -14.03 -0.35 -2.02
N PRO A 8 -13.99 0.33 -3.17
CA PRO A 8 -15.15 0.46 -4.05
C PRO A 8 -15.75 -0.87 -4.51
N SER A 9 -14.95 -1.94 -4.62
CA SER A 9 -15.40 -3.31 -4.94
C SER A 9 -15.45 -4.26 -3.74
N GLY A 10 -14.90 -3.88 -2.59
CA GLY A 10 -14.64 -4.80 -1.48
C GLY A 10 -13.54 -5.84 -1.74
N ASN A 11 -12.82 -5.76 -2.87
CA ASN A 11 -11.75 -6.69 -3.21
C ASN A 11 -10.45 -5.94 -3.55
N GLY A 12 -9.40 -6.20 -2.78
CA GLY A 12 -8.08 -5.60 -2.95
C GLY A 12 -7.11 -6.54 -3.65
N LYS A 13 -6.15 -5.99 -4.39
CA LYS A 13 -5.01 -6.76 -4.90
C LYS A 13 -3.69 -6.05 -4.60
N PRO A 14 -2.64 -6.78 -4.23
CA PRO A 14 -1.31 -6.22 -4.04
C PRO A 14 -0.67 -5.88 -5.40
N VAL A 15 -0.01 -4.72 -5.49
CA VAL A 15 0.64 -4.25 -6.72
C VAL A 15 2.14 -4.09 -6.61
N CYS A 16 2.65 -3.84 -5.41
CA CYS A 16 4.09 -3.82 -5.12
C CYS A 16 4.35 -3.98 -3.62
N MET A 17 5.62 -4.24 -3.27
CA MET A 17 6.11 -4.12 -1.90
C MET A 17 7.28 -3.16 -1.87
N LEU A 18 7.19 -2.20 -0.95
CA LEU A 18 8.28 -1.27 -0.65
C LEU A 18 9.24 -1.90 0.37
N GLY A 19 10.53 -1.64 0.21
CA GLY A 19 11.59 -2.16 1.06
C GLY A 19 11.72 -1.49 2.43
N PHE A 20 10.72 -0.71 2.83
CA PHE A 20 10.70 0.05 4.07
C PHE A 20 9.87 -0.66 5.14
N ASP A 21 10.15 -0.35 6.41
CA ASP A 21 9.16 -0.53 7.46
C ASP A 21 8.10 0.60 7.43
N HIS A 22 7.08 0.49 8.29
CA HIS A 22 6.02 1.49 8.36
C HIS A 22 6.51 2.90 8.76
N SER A 23 7.54 2.99 9.60
CA SER A 23 8.04 4.26 10.14
C SER A 23 8.84 5.00 9.09
N GLU A 24 9.75 4.30 8.42
CA GLU A 24 10.50 4.83 7.28
C GLU A 24 9.57 5.19 6.12
N CYS A 25 8.60 4.34 5.81
CA CYS A 25 7.60 4.63 4.78
C CYS A 25 6.84 5.92 5.11
N SER A 26 6.41 6.09 6.36
CA SER A 26 5.73 7.32 6.81
C SER A 26 6.61 8.55 6.66
N ALA A 27 7.87 8.47 7.10
CA ALA A 27 8.81 9.58 7.01
C ALA A 27 9.13 10.02 5.57
N ARG A 28 9.24 9.07 4.64
CA ARG A 28 9.55 9.34 3.22
C ARG A 28 8.34 9.82 2.43
N THR A 29 7.16 9.27 2.71
CA THR A 29 5.97 9.44 1.86
C THR A 29 4.93 10.40 2.46
N GLY A 30 5.05 10.71 3.75
CA GLY A 30 4.06 11.47 4.51
C GLY A 30 2.78 10.70 4.83
N ILE A 31 2.69 9.41 4.48
CA ILE A 31 1.52 8.58 4.76
C ILE A 31 1.53 8.18 6.24
N PRO A 32 0.52 8.56 7.04
CA PRO A 32 0.44 8.11 8.42
C PRO A 32 0.05 6.63 8.48
N PHE A 33 0.65 5.90 9.42
CA PHE A 33 0.31 4.52 9.72
C PHE A 33 -0.34 4.42 11.10
N GLU A 34 -1.44 3.69 11.18
CA GLU A 34 -2.13 3.35 12.42
C GLU A 34 -1.84 1.90 12.78
N LYS A 35 -1.53 1.63 14.05
CA LYS A 35 -1.39 0.25 14.55
C LYS A 35 -2.76 -0.41 14.59
N GLY A 36 -2.85 -1.63 14.08
CA GLY A 36 -4.00 -2.51 14.16
C GLY A 36 -3.60 -3.91 14.57
N VAL A 37 -4.61 -4.73 14.84
CA VAL A 37 -4.47 -6.14 15.20
C VAL A 37 -5.55 -6.89 14.43
N ASP A 38 -5.17 -7.98 13.78
CA ASP A 38 -6.12 -8.99 13.31
C ASP A 38 -5.98 -10.26 14.16
N ASP A 39 -6.73 -11.30 13.82
CA ASP A 39 -6.77 -12.55 14.58
C ASP A 39 -5.43 -13.30 14.62
N LEU A 40 -4.49 -12.97 13.72
CA LEU A 40 -3.24 -13.70 13.52
C LEU A 40 -1.98 -12.82 13.65
N ASP A 41 -2.09 -11.50 13.54
CA ASP A 41 -0.93 -10.61 13.53
C ASP A 41 -1.24 -9.19 14.04
N GLU A 42 -0.17 -8.50 14.45
CA GLU A 42 -0.18 -7.05 14.59
C GLU A 42 0.30 -6.41 13.29
N TYR A 43 -0.34 -5.31 12.90
CA TYR A 43 0.02 -4.61 11.67
C TYR A 43 0.01 -3.10 11.85
N PHE A 44 0.60 -2.42 10.88
CA PHE A 44 0.50 -1.00 10.67
C PHE A 44 -0.14 -0.75 9.31
N ALA A 45 -1.21 0.04 9.30
CA ALA A 45 -1.99 0.33 8.11
C ALA A 45 -1.98 1.83 7.79
N GLY A 46 -1.68 2.17 6.55
CA GLY A 46 -1.81 3.51 5.98
C GLY A 46 -2.78 3.51 4.80
N MET A 47 -3.32 4.68 4.48
CA MET A 47 -4.19 4.88 3.33
C MET A 47 -3.83 6.16 2.59
N LEU A 48 -3.84 6.09 1.26
CA LEU A 48 -3.78 7.24 0.37
C LEU A 48 -4.99 7.20 -0.55
N LEU A 49 -5.67 8.34 -0.74
CA LEU A 49 -6.69 8.48 -1.78
C LEU A 49 -6.08 9.22 -2.97
N ASP A 50 -6.06 8.56 -4.12
CA ASP A 50 -5.58 9.11 -5.38
C ASP A 50 -6.74 9.32 -6.37
N ASP A 51 -6.71 10.43 -7.11
CA ASP A 51 -7.80 10.78 -8.04
C ASP A 51 -7.86 9.87 -9.27
N THR A 52 -6.76 9.18 -9.57
CA THR A 52 -6.61 8.35 -10.76
C THR A 52 -6.91 6.88 -10.47
N VAL A 53 -6.36 6.36 -9.38
CA VAL A 53 -6.47 4.93 -9.02
C VAL A 53 -7.38 4.68 -7.82
N GLY A 54 -7.94 5.73 -7.24
CA GLY A 54 -8.79 5.63 -6.07
C GLY A 54 -7.98 5.32 -4.81
N PRO A 55 -8.57 4.61 -3.84
CA PRO A 55 -7.92 4.37 -2.56
C PRO A 55 -6.80 3.32 -2.70
N MET A 56 -5.71 3.57 -1.99
CA MET A 56 -4.51 2.74 -1.94
C MET A 56 -4.21 2.43 -0.48
N GLN A 57 -3.96 1.15 -0.19
CA GLN A 57 -3.74 0.65 1.16
C GLN A 57 -2.28 0.26 1.29
N PHE A 58 -1.68 0.64 2.40
CA PHE A 58 -0.29 0.35 2.74
C PHE A 58 -0.32 -0.50 4.00
N MET A 59 0.19 -1.73 3.92
CA MET A 59 0.16 -2.69 5.03
C MET A 59 1.56 -3.15 5.38
N TYR A 60 1.92 -3.07 6.66
CA TYR A 60 3.13 -3.64 7.22
C TYR A 60 2.74 -4.59 8.35
N TYR A 61 3.04 -5.87 8.18
CA TYR A 61 2.73 -6.93 9.14
C TYR A 61 3.95 -7.25 9.99
N LEU A 62 3.81 -7.23 11.32
CA LEU A 62 4.92 -7.41 12.23
C LEU A 62 5.53 -8.80 12.16
N ASN A 63 4.75 -9.84 11.85
CA ASN A 63 5.24 -11.22 11.76
C ASN A 63 5.40 -11.73 10.33
N ALA A 64 5.26 -10.86 9.31
CA ALA A 64 5.51 -11.25 7.92
C ALA A 64 6.96 -11.77 7.72
N PRO A 65 7.16 -12.84 6.94
CA PRO A 65 8.48 -13.44 6.70
C PRO A 65 9.40 -12.53 5.90
N ILE A 66 8.84 -11.66 5.06
CA ILE A 66 9.54 -10.59 4.34
C ILE A 66 9.05 -9.28 4.92
N LYS A 67 9.97 -8.48 5.49
CA LYS A 67 9.63 -7.16 6.05
C LYS A 67 9.52 -6.16 4.92
N GLY A 68 8.38 -5.49 4.82
CA GLY A 68 8.14 -4.49 3.80
C GLY A 68 6.70 -3.98 3.85
N VAL A 69 6.45 -2.83 3.23
CA VAL A 69 5.09 -2.28 3.11
C VAL A 69 4.48 -2.79 1.81
N VAL A 70 3.42 -3.61 1.93
CA VAL A 70 2.62 -4.05 0.80
C VAL A 70 1.65 -2.95 0.41
N VAL A 71 1.67 -2.56 -0.87
CA VAL A 71 0.73 -1.60 -1.43
C VAL A 71 -0.34 -2.35 -2.20
N SER A 72 -1.61 -2.09 -1.87
CA SER A 72 -2.78 -2.70 -2.51
C SER A 72 -3.75 -1.65 -3.02
N VAL A 73 -4.47 -1.99 -4.10
CA VAL A 73 -5.51 -1.16 -4.74
C VAL A 73 -6.78 -1.99 -4.98
N ASP A 74 -7.87 -1.35 -5.41
CA ASP A 74 -9.07 -2.08 -5.88
C ASP A 74 -8.70 -3.01 -7.03
N SER A 75 -9.24 -4.24 -7.03
CA SER A 75 -8.86 -5.27 -8.00
C SER A 75 -9.10 -4.88 -9.47
N ARG A 76 -10.03 -3.94 -9.72
CA ARG A 76 -10.35 -3.41 -11.06
C ARG A 76 -9.35 -2.38 -11.58
N VAL A 77 -8.49 -1.84 -10.71
CA VAL A 77 -7.45 -0.88 -11.09
C VAL A 77 -6.35 -1.61 -11.87
N LYS A 78 -5.86 -0.99 -12.95
CA LYS A 78 -4.73 -1.53 -13.71
C LYS A 78 -3.44 -1.45 -12.87
N THR A 79 -2.75 -2.58 -12.72
CA THR A 79 -1.52 -2.69 -11.91
C THR A 79 -0.46 -1.69 -12.34
N ALA A 80 -0.21 -1.56 -13.66
CA ALA A 80 0.79 -0.63 -14.19
C ALA A 80 0.50 0.83 -13.80
N GLN A 81 -0.77 1.24 -13.83
CA GLN A 81 -1.20 2.58 -13.47
C GLN A 81 -1.02 2.84 -11.97
N ALA A 82 -1.40 1.88 -11.12
CA ALA A 82 -1.19 1.98 -9.68
C ALA A 82 0.30 2.09 -9.33
N VAL A 83 1.15 1.25 -9.93
CA VAL A 83 2.60 1.29 -9.69
C VAL A 83 3.21 2.61 -10.14
N GLU A 84 2.78 3.15 -11.27
CA GLU A 84 3.26 4.45 -11.76
C GLU A 84 2.88 5.59 -10.80
N VAL A 85 1.66 5.57 -10.25
CA VAL A 85 1.24 6.50 -9.20
C VAL A 85 2.11 6.34 -7.95
N VAL A 86 2.35 5.12 -7.47
CA VAL A 86 3.23 4.87 -6.30
C VAL A 86 4.61 5.49 -6.54
N LYS A 87 5.22 5.26 -7.71
CA LYS A 87 6.55 5.78 -8.03
C LYS A 87 6.57 7.32 -8.09
N THR A 88 5.69 7.89 -8.89
CA THR A 88 5.72 9.33 -9.22
C THR A 88 5.22 10.18 -8.06
N ARG A 89 4.09 9.82 -7.46
CA ARG A 89 3.45 10.61 -6.39
C ARG A 89 4.24 10.57 -5.09
N LEU A 90 4.89 9.44 -4.80
CA LEU A 90 5.67 9.26 -3.57
C LEU A 90 7.16 9.53 -3.77
N GLY A 91 7.60 9.91 -4.97
CA GLY A 91 9.00 10.22 -5.27
C GLY A 91 9.95 9.03 -5.07
N LEU A 92 9.48 7.80 -5.33
CA LEU A 92 10.23 6.58 -5.08
C LEU A 92 11.02 6.13 -6.31
N VAL A 93 12.20 5.57 -6.07
CA VAL A 93 13.08 5.01 -7.11
C VAL A 93 13.00 3.50 -7.16
N ALA A 94 13.50 2.88 -8.24
CA ALA A 94 13.38 1.43 -8.45
C ALA A 94 13.97 0.59 -7.29
N SER A 95 15.03 1.06 -6.64
CA SER A 95 15.65 0.37 -5.50
C SER A 95 14.81 0.36 -4.23
N ASP A 96 13.76 1.18 -4.16
CA ASP A 96 12.85 1.23 -3.01
C ASP A 96 11.81 0.09 -3.04
N PHE A 97 11.76 -0.70 -4.12
CA PHE A 97 10.80 -1.77 -4.32
C PHE A 97 11.48 -3.14 -4.18
N TYR A 98 10.95 -4.01 -3.32
CA TYR A 98 11.36 -5.42 -3.31
C TYR A 98 10.82 -6.15 -4.54
N TRP A 99 9.57 -5.88 -4.89
CA TRP A 99 8.94 -6.43 -6.07
C TRP A 99 7.80 -5.53 -6.54
N VAL A 100 7.48 -5.69 -7.81
CA VAL A 100 6.34 -5.09 -8.49
C VAL A 100 5.62 -6.23 -9.19
N THR A 101 4.30 -6.33 -9.02
CA THR A 101 3.51 -7.37 -9.69
C THR A 101 3.63 -7.19 -11.20
N SER A 102 3.98 -8.26 -11.91
CA SER A 102 4.10 -8.25 -13.38
C SER A 102 2.76 -7.86 -14.02
N ILE A 103 2.86 -6.99 -15.02
CA ILE A 103 1.75 -6.34 -15.72
C ILE A 103 0.92 -7.39 -16.49
N GLU A 104 -0.40 -7.29 -16.41
CA GLU A 104 -1.33 -7.88 -17.39
C GLU A 104 -1.74 -6.84 -18.44
#